data_AF-A0A1G3ANY4-F1
#
_entry.id   AF-A0A1G3ANY4-F1
#
_cell.length_a   1.000
_cell.length_b   1.000
_cell.length_c   1.000
_cell.angle_alpha   90.00
_cell.angle_beta   90.00
_cell.angle_gamma   90.00
#
_symmetry.space_group_name_H-M   'P 1'
#
loop_
_entity.id
_entity.type
_entity.pdbx_description
1 polymer ?
#
loop_
_entity_poly.entity_id
_entity_poly.type
_entity_poly.pdbx_seq_one_letter_code
_entity_poly.pdbx_strand_id
1 'polypeptide(L)'
;MNSPITHGIDVDDLRDWTGSSTLIEAYPIYQGDYLRGNERDQPYAGWHWGNRGGVTSAAIEKPHRSAWRPLLECEFDLAYTPLMELDYGKGRLIVCTLDLEDHVGTDPAARRMANRIMDYALHAPLSPQASKAVYLGGATGAAWLDKIGVNHERSGTLDTSAELVLIGPDAAIDTTVLNAYLEAGGKAFFLPRSQTEGWLGTTLKQAEAHFAGSLSAPDWPEARGLSASDLRWRSYLDSPPWVLNAGADIGADGLIGLKVVGKGIAIFCQLDPDRFGADEKTYFRYTRWRSTRAVAQLLANLGASFPADRRIFHPMDLWTVDLNGSWQMKMTLTLPPAGSEAMSHSDPGITPAAQALVGQNVPAEGWTTVTLPQMLPFFKDNDGEAVFRKEIDIPAKDADKDMVLALGELDDFDSTYFNGVEVGHMDIKTANWRHTPRNYVVPATLVKAGKNVITVRLFNCYGDGGFVGNKVLAMGDQPGPQSSTGPRLLPMLLSPKPEGAGSPGYYYPDYRTDFPMGDNPYRYYRW
;
A
#
# COMPACT_ATOMS: atom_id res chain seq x y z
N MET A 1 -14.92 -2.21 -20.61
CA MET A 1 -13.89 -3.28 -20.50
C MET A 1 -14.33 -4.48 -21.32
N ASN A 2 -13.41 -5.12 -22.04
CA ASN A 2 -13.66 -6.35 -22.76
C ASN A 2 -13.43 -7.56 -21.85
N SER A 3 -14.37 -7.78 -20.91
CA SER A 3 -14.43 -9.00 -20.11
C SER A 3 -15.49 -9.94 -20.70
N PRO A 4 -15.23 -11.26 -20.81
CA PRO A 4 -16.25 -12.23 -21.21
C PRO A 4 -17.50 -12.20 -20.30
N ILE A 5 -17.32 -11.86 -19.02
CA ILE A 5 -18.42 -11.76 -18.05
C ILE A 5 -19.37 -10.60 -18.41
N THR A 6 -18.85 -9.50 -18.96
CA THR A 6 -19.61 -8.28 -19.22
C THR A 6 -20.15 -8.20 -20.66
N HIS A 7 -19.93 -9.21 -21.50
CA HIS A 7 -20.34 -9.18 -22.90
C HIS A 7 -21.87 -9.03 -23.06
N GLY A 8 -22.34 -7.91 -23.61
CA GLY A 8 -23.77 -7.60 -23.73
C GLY A 8 -24.47 -7.31 -22.40
N ILE A 9 -23.70 -6.87 -21.39
CA ILE A 9 -24.17 -6.18 -20.18
C ILE A 9 -23.81 -4.72 -20.37
N ASP A 10 -24.75 -3.83 -20.11
CA ASP A 10 -24.53 -2.39 -20.23
C ASP A 10 -24.61 -1.66 -18.88
N VAL A 11 -24.61 -0.33 -18.93
CA VAL A 11 -24.68 0.52 -17.74
C VAL A 11 -26.05 0.44 -17.05
N ASP A 12 -27.12 0.12 -17.78
CA ASP A 12 -28.46 0.02 -17.22
C ASP A 12 -28.64 -1.28 -16.44
N ASP A 13 -27.97 -2.36 -16.87
CA ASP A 13 -27.89 -3.62 -16.13
C ASP A 13 -27.11 -3.50 -14.80
N LEU A 14 -26.27 -2.46 -14.64
CA LEU A 14 -25.32 -2.30 -13.52
C LEU A 14 -25.52 -1.00 -12.70
N ARG A 15 -26.75 -0.48 -12.60
CA ARG A 15 -27.02 0.79 -11.88
C ARG A 15 -28.01 0.74 -10.71
N ASP A 16 -29.07 -0.08 -10.76
CA ASP A 16 -30.19 -0.04 -9.80
C ASP A 16 -30.81 -1.44 -9.66
N TRP A 17 -30.15 -2.32 -8.90
CA TRP A 17 -30.66 -3.67 -8.68
C TRP A 17 -31.86 -3.69 -7.75
N THR A 18 -32.86 -4.49 -8.12
CA THR A 18 -34.12 -4.59 -7.40
C THR A 18 -33.92 -5.02 -5.94
N GLY A 19 -34.30 -4.15 -5.00
CA GLY A 19 -34.26 -4.41 -3.56
C GLY A 19 -33.26 -3.51 -2.84
N SER A 20 -32.77 -3.98 -1.69
CA SER A 20 -31.76 -3.30 -0.88
C SER A 20 -30.72 -4.30 -0.42
N SER A 21 -29.45 -3.89 -0.44
CA SER A 21 -28.36 -4.68 0.11
C SER A 21 -28.39 -4.70 1.64
N THR A 22 -27.96 -5.82 2.23
CA THR A 22 -27.91 -6.05 3.67
C THR A 22 -26.48 -6.05 4.22
N LEU A 23 -25.46 -5.91 3.37
CA LEU A 23 -24.05 -5.96 3.77
C LEU A 23 -23.62 -4.80 4.68
N ILE A 24 -24.24 -3.63 4.50
CA ILE A 24 -23.98 -2.42 5.30
C ILE A 24 -25.30 -1.90 5.88
N GLU A 25 -25.25 -1.13 6.97
CA GLU A 25 -26.45 -0.53 7.54
C GLU A 25 -27.00 0.56 6.61
N ALA A 26 -28.29 0.50 6.28
CA ALA A 26 -28.93 1.44 5.36
C ALA A 26 -28.95 2.89 5.87
N TYR A 27 -29.14 3.09 7.17
CA TYR A 27 -29.22 4.42 7.80
C TYR A 27 -28.37 4.44 9.06
N PRO A 28 -27.03 4.39 8.93
CA PRO A 28 -26.15 4.28 10.08
C PRO A 28 -26.22 5.53 10.94
N ILE A 29 -26.20 5.32 12.26
CA ILE A 29 -26.10 6.40 13.23
C ILE A 29 -24.62 6.74 13.42
N TYR A 30 -24.19 7.88 12.91
CA TYR A 30 -22.82 8.37 13.08
C TYR A 30 -22.63 8.96 14.49
N GLN A 31 -21.61 8.49 15.21
CA GLN A 31 -21.26 8.95 16.57
C GLN A 31 -19.76 9.24 16.69
N GLY A 32 -19.38 10.17 17.57
CA GLY A 32 -17.98 10.46 17.92
C GLY A 32 -17.15 11.05 16.77
N ASP A 33 -15.90 10.59 16.64
CA ASP A 33 -14.89 11.09 15.68
C ASP A 33 -15.23 10.81 14.20
N TYR A 34 -16.36 10.14 13.94
CA TYR A 34 -16.93 10.02 12.60
C TYR A 34 -17.62 11.30 12.13
N LEU A 35 -17.88 12.24 13.04
CA LEU A 35 -18.39 13.57 12.72
C LEU A 35 -17.23 14.51 12.38
N ARG A 36 -17.43 15.33 11.36
CA ARG A 36 -16.47 16.36 10.97
C ARG A 36 -16.51 17.47 12.03
N GLY A 37 -15.45 17.54 12.84
CA GLY A 37 -15.24 18.66 13.75
C GLY A 37 -15.41 19.99 13.00
N ASN A 38 -16.17 20.91 13.62
CA ASN A 38 -16.36 22.31 13.22
C ASN A 38 -17.35 22.56 12.07
N GLU A 39 -17.83 21.51 11.38
CA GLU A 39 -18.78 21.64 10.26
C GLU A 39 -20.04 20.78 10.50
N ARG A 40 -21.00 21.34 11.25
CA ARG A 40 -22.42 20.93 11.31
C ARG A 40 -22.75 19.43 11.53
N ASP A 41 -22.05 18.73 12.43
CA ASP A 41 -22.36 17.33 12.78
C ASP A 41 -22.53 16.41 11.54
N GLN A 42 -21.75 16.64 10.49
CA GLN A 42 -21.81 15.82 9.27
C GLN A 42 -20.83 14.65 9.35
N PRO A 43 -21.18 13.45 8.86
CA PRO A 43 -20.26 12.33 8.79
C PRO A 43 -19.06 12.63 7.89
N TYR A 44 -17.89 12.14 8.25
CA TYR A 44 -16.62 12.39 7.55
C TYR A 44 -16.63 11.96 6.08
N ALA A 45 -17.37 10.90 5.75
CA ALA A 45 -17.49 10.35 4.40
C ALA A 45 -18.82 10.71 3.71
N GLY A 46 -19.58 11.66 4.26
CA GLY A 46 -20.93 11.97 3.81
C GLY A 46 -22.00 11.05 4.40
N TRP A 47 -23.26 11.41 4.18
CA TRP A 47 -24.41 10.65 4.68
C TRP A 47 -24.64 9.41 3.83
N HIS A 48 -24.59 8.25 4.46
CA HIS A 48 -25.11 7.02 3.88
C HIS A 48 -26.63 7.01 4.07
N TRP A 49 -27.38 7.03 2.97
CA TRP A 49 -28.82 7.25 2.97
C TRP A 49 -29.57 6.15 2.20
N GLY A 50 -29.48 4.94 2.72
CA GLY A 50 -30.11 3.74 2.20
C GLY A 50 -29.21 2.90 1.30
N ASN A 51 -29.58 1.62 1.12
CA ASN A 51 -28.87 0.66 0.26
C ASN A 51 -29.73 0.19 -0.92
N ARG A 52 -30.83 0.89 -1.21
CA ARG A 52 -31.74 0.50 -2.28
C ARG A 52 -31.07 0.72 -3.63
N GLY A 53 -31.15 -0.27 -4.52
CA GLY A 53 -30.55 -0.19 -5.84
C GLY A 53 -29.04 -0.49 -5.87
N GLY A 54 -28.44 -0.75 -4.71
CA GLY A 54 -27.00 -1.03 -4.61
C GLY A 54 -26.58 -2.22 -5.47
N VAL A 55 -25.52 -2.05 -6.26
CA VAL A 55 -24.91 -3.13 -7.05
C VAL A 55 -23.73 -3.76 -6.31
N THR A 56 -23.04 -2.95 -5.51
CA THR A 56 -21.90 -3.34 -4.66
C THR A 56 -21.87 -2.39 -3.46
N SER A 57 -21.85 -2.94 -2.25
CA SER A 57 -21.78 -2.15 -1.02
C SER A 57 -20.35 -1.93 -0.50
N ALA A 58 -19.40 -2.76 -0.93
CA ALA A 58 -18.03 -2.73 -0.42
C ALA A 58 -17.00 -3.07 -1.51
N ALA A 59 -16.95 -2.26 -2.58
CA ALA A 59 -15.93 -2.41 -3.59
C ALA A 59 -14.54 -2.14 -3.01
N ILE A 60 -13.53 -2.84 -3.54
CA ILE A 60 -12.14 -2.73 -3.09
C ILE A 60 -11.30 -1.94 -4.08
N GLU A 61 -10.34 -1.16 -3.59
CA GLU A 61 -9.41 -0.44 -4.47
C GLU A 61 -8.57 -1.45 -5.25
N LYS A 62 -8.42 -1.22 -6.55
CA LYS A 62 -7.61 -2.09 -7.42
C LYS A 62 -6.17 -2.17 -6.90
N PRO A 63 -5.63 -3.37 -6.64
CA PRO A 63 -4.22 -3.54 -6.27
C PRO A 63 -3.26 -2.92 -7.30
N HIS A 64 -2.28 -2.14 -6.84
CA HIS A 64 -1.30 -1.46 -7.71
C HIS A 64 -0.14 -2.37 -8.14
N ARG A 65 0.22 -3.37 -7.34
CA ARG A 65 1.44 -4.18 -7.48
C ARG A 65 1.13 -5.67 -7.46
N SER A 66 0.33 -6.11 -8.42
CA SER A 66 -0.29 -7.44 -8.41
C SER A 66 -0.73 -7.89 -9.79
N ALA A 67 -0.94 -9.20 -9.96
CA ALA A 67 -1.60 -9.78 -11.12
C ALA A 67 -3.15 -9.78 -11.06
N TRP A 68 -3.76 -9.26 -9.98
CA TRP A 68 -5.23 -9.13 -9.89
C TRP A 68 -5.79 -8.32 -11.06
N ARG A 69 -6.66 -8.96 -11.85
CA ARG A 69 -7.29 -8.39 -13.03
C ARG A 69 -8.73 -7.98 -12.72
N PRO A 70 -9.08 -6.68 -12.76
CA PRO A 70 -10.46 -6.24 -12.62
C PRO A 70 -11.26 -6.67 -13.85
N LEU A 71 -12.47 -7.15 -13.58
CA LEU A 71 -13.48 -7.54 -14.57
C LEU A 71 -14.62 -6.51 -14.61
N LEU A 72 -14.85 -5.83 -13.48
CA LEU A 72 -15.69 -4.64 -13.34
C LEU A 72 -14.95 -3.56 -12.57
N GLU A 73 -15.35 -2.31 -12.77
CA GLU A 73 -14.75 -1.13 -12.13
C GLU A 73 -15.87 -0.17 -11.75
N CYS A 74 -15.69 0.52 -10.63
CA CYS A 74 -16.67 1.47 -10.09
C CYS A 74 -15.97 2.54 -9.25
N GLU A 75 -16.79 3.31 -8.52
CA GLU A 75 -16.38 4.41 -7.66
C GLU A 75 -15.74 5.59 -8.40
N PHE A 76 -15.34 6.59 -7.61
CA PHE A 76 -14.65 7.77 -8.10
C PHE A 76 -13.49 7.36 -9.01
N ASP A 77 -13.64 7.75 -10.27
CA ASP A 77 -12.59 7.63 -11.27
C ASP A 77 -12.16 6.19 -11.58
N LEU A 78 -13.08 5.24 -11.39
CA LEU A 78 -12.92 3.81 -11.67
C LEU A 78 -11.72 3.18 -10.95
N ALA A 79 -11.38 3.71 -9.77
CA ALA A 79 -10.24 3.24 -8.97
C ALA A 79 -10.52 1.92 -8.24
N TYR A 80 -11.79 1.55 -8.10
CA TYR A 80 -12.24 0.37 -7.34
C TYR A 80 -12.79 -0.68 -8.28
N THR A 81 -12.81 -1.92 -7.80
CA THR A 81 -13.34 -3.07 -8.52
C THR A 81 -14.25 -3.88 -7.60
N PRO A 82 -15.50 -4.15 -8.02
CA PRO A 82 -16.38 -5.06 -7.30
C PRO A 82 -16.25 -6.51 -7.79
N LEU A 83 -15.47 -6.74 -8.84
CA LEU A 83 -15.26 -8.06 -9.42
C LEU A 83 -13.90 -8.12 -10.09
N MET A 84 -13.02 -8.96 -9.56
CA MET A 84 -11.67 -9.17 -10.10
C MET A 84 -11.24 -10.64 -9.96
N GLU A 85 -10.25 -11.04 -10.75
CA GLU A 85 -9.70 -12.40 -10.76
C GLU A 85 -8.18 -12.42 -10.59
N LEU A 86 -7.67 -13.56 -10.14
CA LEU A 86 -6.24 -13.86 -10.09
C LEU A 86 -6.04 -15.32 -10.48
N ASP A 87 -5.34 -15.55 -11.59
CA ASP A 87 -4.81 -16.86 -11.92
C ASP A 87 -3.57 -17.13 -11.07
N TYR A 88 -3.61 -18.17 -10.24
CA TYR A 88 -2.54 -18.49 -9.31
C TYR A 88 -2.26 -19.99 -9.30
N GLY A 89 -1.02 -20.35 -9.66
CA GLY A 89 -0.61 -21.74 -9.79
C GLY A 89 -1.44 -22.47 -10.85
N LYS A 90 -2.27 -23.43 -10.43
CA LYS A 90 -3.12 -24.25 -11.31
C LYS A 90 -4.61 -23.90 -11.21
N GLY A 91 -4.96 -22.79 -10.59
CA GLY A 91 -6.35 -22.39 -10.38
C GLY A 91 -6.57 -20.89 -10.56
N ARG A 92 -7.83 -20.49 -10.37
CA ARG A 92 -8.28 -19.09 -10.40
C ARG A 92 -8.97 -18.75 -9.09
N LEU A 93 -8.65 -17.58 -8.57
CA LEU A 93 -9.43 -16.90 -7.54
C LEU A 93 -10.30 -15.84 -8.21
N ILE A 94 -11.54 -15.72 -7.75
CA ILE A 94 -12.44 -14.63 -8.13
C ILE A 94 -12.90 -13.97 -6.84
N VAL A 95 -12.66 -12.66 -6.74
CA VAL A 95 -13.21 -11.83 -5.67
C VAL A 95 -14.41 -11.11 -6.24
N CYS A 96 -15.57 -11.31 -5.61
CA CYS A 96 -16.82 -10.67 -5.97
C CYS A 96 -17.40 -9.98 -4.73
N THR A 97 -17.51 -8.65 -4.80
CA THR A 97 -18.18 -7.82 -3.79
C THR A 97 -19.44 -7.17 -4.36
N LEU A 98 -19.94 -7.69 -5.49
CA LEU A 98 -21.29 -7.40 -5.96
C LEU A 98 -22.29 -7.96 -4.94
N ASP A 99 -23.38 -7.26 -4.71
CA ASP A 99 -24.39 -7.60 -3.69
C ASP A 99 -25.34 -8.73 -4.19
N LEU A 100 -24.76 -9.77 -4.78
CA LEU A 100 -25.49 -10.83 -5.47
C LEU A 100 -26.42 -11.62 -4.55
N GLU A 101 -26.01 -11.87 -3.30
CA GLU A 101 -26.82 -12.63 -2.35
C GLU A 101 -28.20 -12.00 -2.11
N ASP A 102 -28.25 -10.67 -2.01
CA ASP A 102 -29.49 -9.93 -1.79
C ASP A 102 -30.32 -9.78 -3.07
N HIS A 103 -29.68 -9.74 -4.25
CA HIS A 103 -30.33 -9.32 -5.49
C HIS A 103 -30.61 -10.46 -6.50
N VAL A 104 -29.90 -11.59 -6.49
CA VAL A 104 -30.06 -12.67 -7.49
C VAL A 104 -31.47 -13.26 -7.54
N GLY A 105 -32.18 -13.27 -6.40
CA GLY A 105 -33.55 -13.76 -6.30
C GLY A 105 -34.60 -12.84 -6.93
N THR A 106 -34.33 -11.54 -7.01
CA THR A 106 -35.31 -10.50 -7.35
C THR A 106 -34.97 -9.75 -8.62
N ASP A 107 -33.69 -9.64 -8.97
CA ASP A 107 -33.21 -8.82 -10.09
C ASP A 107 -32.67 -9.68 -11.24
N PRO A 108 -33.16 -9.49 -12.49
CA PRO A 108 -32.71 -10.27 -13.63
C PRO A 108 -31.26 -9.99 -14.05
N ALA A 109 -30.77 -8.75 -13.87
CA ALA A 109 -29.39 -8.40 -14.19
C ALA A 109 -28.43 -9.00 -13.18
N ALA A 110 -28.75 -8.92 -11.87
CA ALA A 110 -27.97 -9.60 -10.83
C ALA A 110 -27.90 -11.11 -11.06
N ARG A 111 -29.04 -11.76 -11.38
CA ARG A 111 -29.08 -13.19 -11.71
C ARG A 111 -28.22 -13.54 -12.92
N ARG A 112 -28.30 -12.73 -13.98
CA ARG A 112 -27.48 -12.92 -15.18
C ARG A 112 -25.99 -12.79 -14.87
N MET A 113 -25.61 -11.82 -14.04
CA MET A 113 -24.23 -11.64 -13.59
C MET A 113 -23.73 -12.83 -12.77
N ALA A 114 -24.50 -13.30 -11.77
CA ALA A 114 -24.14 -14.46 -10.98
C ALA A 114 -23.91 -15.72 -11.84
N ASN A 115 -24.83 -16.01 -12.76
CA ASN A 115 -24.69 -17.16 -13.66
C ASN A 115 -23.43 -17.08 -14.54
N ARG A 116 -23.09 -15.89 -15.02
CA ARG A 116 -21.90 -15.68 -15.86
C ARG A 116 -20.61 -15.78 -15.08
N ILE A 117 -20.57 -15.26 -13.85
CA ILE A 117 -19.41 -15.40 -12.98
C ILE A 117 -19.14 -16.88 -12.73
N MET A 118 -20.18 -17.66 -12.42
CA MET A 118 -20.05 -19.11 -12.21
C MET A 118 -19.65 -19.86 -13.48
N ASP A 119 -20.28 -19.58 -14.62
CA ASP A 119 -19.93 -20.19 -15.91
C ASP A 119 -18.47 -19.91 -16.30
N TYR A 120 -18.06 -18.65 -16.15
CA TYR A 120 -16.70 -18.23 -16.41
C TYR A 120 -15.70 -18.89 -15.45
N ALA A 121 -16.02 -18.99 -14.16
CA ALA A 121 -15.17 -19.67 -13.18
C ALA A 121 -14.97 -21.16 -13.52
N LEU A 122 -15.98 -21.82 -14.07
CA LEU A 122 -15.95 -23.24 -14.43
C LEU A 122 -15.21 -23.52 -15.75
N HIS A 123 -15.35 -22.63 -16.74
CA HIS A 123 -14.98 -22.95 -18.13
C HIS A 123 -13.85 -22.10 -18.71
N ALA A 124 -13.57 -20.91 -18.15
CA ALA A 124 -12.58 -20.03 -18.73
C ALA A 124 -11.15 -20.59 -18.55
N PRO A 125 -10.31 -20.52 -19.59
CA PRO A 125 -8.93 -20.99 -19.49
C PRO A 125 -8.12 -20.09 -18.54
N LEU A 126 -7.18 -20.71 -17.84
CA LEU A 126 -6.19 -20.01 -17.04
C LEU A 126 -5.13 -19.35 -17.94
N SER A 127 -4.73 -18.14 -17.59
CA SER A 127 -3.53 -17.51 -18.14
C SER A 127 -2.30 -18.24 -17.59
N PRO A 128 -1.38 -18.73 -18.46
CA PRO A 128 -0.16 -19.38 -18.01
C PRO A 128 0.75 -18.35 -17.32
N GLN A 129 1.23 -18.71 -16.13
CA GLN A 129 2.26 -17.96 -15.42
C GLN A 129 3.64 -18.42 -15.89
N ALA A 130 4.52 -17.45 -16.13
CA ALA A 130 5.89 -17.71 -16.50
C ALA A 130 6.62 -18.38 -15.33
N SER A 131 7.23 -19.54 -15.55
CA SER A 131 8.03 -20.20 -14.50
C SER A 131 9.30 -19.42 -14.17
N LYS A 132 9.79 -18.62 -15.13
CA LYS A 132 11.00 -17.81 -15.00
C LYS A 132 10.86 -16.50 -15.77
N ALA A 133 11.07 -15.39 -15.07
CA ALA A 133 11.19 -14.06 -15.64
C ALA A 133 12.61 -13.52 -15.41
N VAL A 134 13.30 -13.11 -16.46
CA VAL A 134 14.69 -12.64 -16.40
C VAL A 134 14.77 -11.16 -16.79
N TYR A 135 15.45 -10.37 -15.96
CA TYR A 135 15.76 -8.98 -16.26
C TYR A 135 17.18 -8.83 -16.82
N LEU A 136 17.27 -8.15 -17.96
CA LEU A 136 18.51 -7.71 -18.61
C LEU A 136 18.57 -6.18 -18.59
N GLY A 137 19.59 -5.62 -17.93
CA GLY A 137 19.80 -4.18 -17.80
C GLY A 137 20.54 -3.82 -16.52
N GLY A 138 20.69 -2.52 -16.24
CA GLY A 138 21.41 -2.02 -15.08
C GLY A 138 20.61 -1.94 -13.79
N ALA A 139 21.24 -1.43 -12.75
CA ALA A 139 20.63 -1.38 -11.41
C ALA A 139 19.38 -0.51 -11.32
N THR A 140 19.31 0.58 -12.12
CA THR A 140 18.18 1.50 -12.12
C THR A 140 16.89 0.85 -12.59
N GLY A 141 16.93 0.10 -13.70
CA GLY A 141 15.72 -0.56 -14.21
C GLY A 141 15.28 -1.74 -13.34
N ALA A 142 16.21 -2.46 -12.73
CA ALA A 142 15.87 -3.46 -11.71
C ALA A 142 15.21 -2.84 -10.48
N ALA A 143 15.74 -1.73 -9.95
CA ALA A 143 15.11 -1.02 -8.84
C ALA A 143 13.71 -0.49 -9.21
N TRP A 144 13.51 -0.09 -10.46
CA TRP A 144 12.19 0.27 -10.97
C TRP A 144 11.24 -0.93 -10.96
N LEU A 145 11.68 -2.11 -11.42
CA LEU A 145 10.89 -3.35 -11.36
C LEU A 145 10.57 -3.77 -9.91
N ASP A 146 11.51 -3.60 -8.98
CA ASP A 146 11.28 -3.82 -7.54
C ASP A 146 10.15 -2.91 -7.02
N LYS A 147 10.10 -1.64 -7.45
CA LYS A 147 8.99 -0.72 -7.11
C LYS A 147 7.67 -1.10 -7.77
N ILE A 148 7.67 -1.72 -8.94
CA ILE A 148 6.46 -2.30 -9.56
C ILE A 148 6.01 -3.54 -8.78
N GLY A 149 6.95 -4.27 -8.17
CA GLY A 149 6.68 -5.46 -7.36
C GLY A 149 6.65 -6.77 -8.13
N VAL A 150 7.30 -6.80 -9.30
CA VAL A 150 7.36 -8.00 -10.14
C VAL A 150 8.57 -8.86 -9.79
N ASN A 151 8.37 -10.17 -9.69
CA ASN A 151 9.47 -11.13 -9.53
C ASN A 151 10.33 -11.19 -10.79
N HIS A 152 11.64 -11.11 -10.60
CA HIS A 152 12.59 -11.24 -11.69
C HIS A 152 13.96 -11.71 -11.17
N GLU A 153 14.69 -12.44 -12.03
CA GLU A 153 16.09 -12.78 -11.82
C GLU A 153 16.97 -11.93 -12.71
N ARG A 154 18.07 -11.37 -12.19
CA ARG A 154 19.00 -10.61 -13.03
C ARG A 154 19.86 -11.54 -13.87
N SER A 155 20.08 -11.17 -15.13
CA SER A 155 21.04 -11.81 -16.00
C SER A 155 21.90 -10.78 -16.73
N GLY A 156 23.18 -11.10 -16.94
CA GLY A 156 24.09 -10.29 -17.75
C GLY A 156 23.94 -10.53 -19.26
N THR A 157 23.23 -11.57 -19.67
CA THR A 157 22.98 -11.92 -21.09
C THR A 157 21.53 -12.39 -21.27
N LEU A 158 21.03 -12.38 -22.51
CA LEU A 158 19.68 -12.85 -22.80
C LEU A 158 19.58 -14.37 -22.55
N ASP A 159 18.81 -14.75 -21.54
CA ASP A 159 18.52 -16.14 -21.20
C ASP A 159 17.33 -16.64 -22.02
N THR A 160 17.60 -17.44 -23.06
CA THR A 160 16.56 -17.99 -23.94
C THR A 160 15.74 -19.11 -23.31
N SER A 161 16.10 -19.58 -22.11
CA SER A 161 15.30 -20.53 -21.33
C SER A 161 14.21 -19.86 -20.49
N ALA A 162 14.26 -18.54 -20.32
CA ALA A 162 13.22 -17.78 -19.64
C ALA A 162 11.94 -17.71 -20.50
N GLU A 163 10.77 -17.77 -19.86
CA GLU A 163 9.48 -17.62 -20.58
C GLU A 163 9.10 -16.14 -20.75
N LEU A 164 9.69 -15.26 -19.94
CA LEU A 164 9.56 -13.81 -20.02
C LEU A 164 10.92 -13.13 -19.83
N VAL A 165 11.28 -12.24 -20.76
CA VAL A 165 12.48 -11.40 -20.66
C VAL A 165 12.06 -9.95 -20.48
N LEU A 166 12.55 -9.31 -19.41
CA LEU A 166 12.36 -7.90 -19.08
C LEU A 166 13.62 -7.14 -19.50
N ILE A 167 13.45 -6.07 -20.27
CA ILE A 167 14.55 -5.41 -20.96
C ILE A 167 14.63 -3.94 -20.52
N GLY A 168 15.66 -3.62 -19.74
CA GLY A 168 15.95 -2.27 -19.29
C GLY A 168 16.44 -1.36 -20.41
N PRO A 169 16.27 -0.03 -20.30
CA PRO A 169 16.65 0.94 -21.34
C PRO A 169 18.14 0.93 -21.71
N ASP A 170 18.99 0.44 -20.81
CA ASP A 170 20.44 0.35 -20.87
C ASP A 170 20.95 -1.07 -21.19
N ALA A 171 20.06 -2.01 -21.50
CA ALA A 171 20.41 -3.37 -21.85
C ALA A 171 21.27 -3.45 -23.12
N ALA A 172 22.35 -4.24 -23.06
CA ALA A 172 23.08 -4.69 -24.24
C ALA A 172 22.43 -5.96 -24.79
N ILE A 173 21.83 -5.87 -25.98
CA ILE A 173 21.02 -6.95 -26.56
C ILE A 173 21.62 -7.39 -27.89
N ASP A 174 21.84 -8.71 -28.03
CA ASP A 174 22.02 -9.32 -29.34
C ASP A 174 20.67 -9.46 -30.03
N THR A 175 20.44 -8.65 -31.08
CA THR A 175 19.17 -8.61 -31.81
C THR A 175 18.89 -9.91 -32.56
N THR A 176 19.91 -10.67 -32.96
CA THR A 176 19.74 -11.96 -33.63
C THR A 176 19.19 -12.99 -32.64
N VAL A 177 19.78 -13.03 -31.44
CA VAL A 177 19.33 -13.94 -30.38
C VAL A 177 17.93 -13.55 -29.88
N LEU A 178 17.66 -12.25 -29.70
CA LEU A 178 16.33 -11.77 -29.34
C LEU A 178 15.27 -12.14 -30.38
N ASN A 179 15.56 -11.98 -31.68
CA ASN A 179 14.63 -12.38 -32.74
C ASN A 179 14.36 -13.88 -32.70
N ALA A 180 15.40 -14.72 -32.58
CA ALA A 180 15.25 -16.17 -32.48
C ALA A 180 14.43 -16.59 -31.24
N TYR A 181 14.66 -15.93 -30.09
CA TYR A 181 13.89 -16.14 -28.87
C TYR A 181 12.40 -15.84 -29.07
N LEU A 182 12.08 -14.70 -29.68
CA LEU A 182 10.69 -14.33 -29.97
C LEU A 182 10.08 -15.26 -31.02
N GLU A 183 10.80 -15.60 -32.09
CA GLU A 183 10.32 -16.52 -33.12
C GLU A 183 9.91 -17.88 -32.55
N ALA A 184 10.62 -18.35 -31.52
CA ALA A 184 10.35 -19.59 -30.81
C ALA A 184 9.13 -19.53 -29.86
N GLY A 185 8.54 -18.35 -29.63
CA GLY A 185 7.39 -18.17 -28.73
C GLY A 185 7.71 -17.41 -27.45
N GLY A 186 8.94 -16.90 -27.30
CA GLY A 186 9.33 -16.09 -26.17
C GLY A 186 8.54 -14.80 -26.04
N LYS A 187 8.46 -14.28 -24.81
CA LYS A 187 7.83 -12.99 -24.51
C LYS A 187 8.87 -11.98 -24.03
N ALA A 188 8.79 -10.75 -24.52
CA ALA A 188 9.66 -9.65 -24.09
C ALA A 188 8.85 -8.44 -23.62
N PHE A 189 9.29 -7.81 -22.53
CA PHE A 189 8.75 -6.55 -22.03
C PHE A 189 9.87 -5.51 -21.96
N PHE A 190 9.73 -4.43 -22.73
CA PHE A 190 10.69 -3.34 -22.78
C PHE A 190 10.26 -2.21 -21.85
N LEU A 191 11.15 -1.83 -20.93
CA LEU A 191 10.94 -0.72 -20.01
C LEU A 191 10.92 0.64 -20.76
N PRO A 192 10.37 1.70 -20.13
CA PRO A 192 10.32 3.05 -20.69
C PRO A 192 11.69 3.57 -21.15
N ARG A 193 11.70 4.37 -22.23
CA ARG A 193 12.93 4.90 -22.83
C ARG A 193 12.74 6.33 -23.31
N SER A 194 13.83 7.07 -23.40
CA SER A 194 13.83 8.47 -23.82
C SER A 194 14.77 8.71 -25.00
N GLN A 195 14.60 7.93 -26.07
CA GLN A 195 15.40 8.01 -27.30
C GLN A 195 14.56 7.70 -28.53
N THR A 196 14.89 8.31 -29.68
CA THR A 196 14.13 8.17 -30.93
C THR A 196 14.17 6.75 -31.50
N GLU A 197 15.34 6.15 -31.54
CA GLU A 197 15.53 4.78 -32.04
C GLU A 197 15.12 3.78 -30.96
N GLY A 198 14.14 2.93 -31.26
CA GLY A 198 13.71 1.86 -30.37
C GLY A 198 14.34 0.51 -30.74
N TRP A 199 13.92 -0.55 -30.04
CA TRP A 199 14.32 -1.91 -30.40
C TRP A 199 13.36 -2.54 -31.41
N LEU A 200 13.84 -3.56 -32.12
CA LEU A 200 13.07 -4.28 -33.14
C LEU A 200 12.45 -3.34 -34.19
N GLY A 201 13.14 -2.26 -34.57
CA GLY A 201 12.65 -1.30 -35.57
C GLY A 201 11.51 -0.39 -35.08
N THR A 202 11.26 -0.32 -33.78
CA THR A 202 10.36 0.70 -33.21
C THR A 202 11.01 2.08 -33.25
N THR A 203 10.19 3.13 -33.29
CA THR A 203 10.63 4.51 -33.12
C THR A 203 9.75 5.21 -32.08
N LEU A 204 10.34 6.14 -31.35
CA LEU A 204 9.66 6.97 -30.36
C LEU A 204 9.76 8.45 -30.73
N LYS A 205 8.84 9.23 -30.19
CA LYS A 205 8.86 10.71 -30.27
C LYS A 205 8.45 11.32 -28.95
N GLN A 206 8.71 12.61 -28.78
CA GLN A 206 8.05 13.38 -27.73
C GLN A 206 6.56 13.54 -28.06
N ALA A 207 5.71 13.35 -27.07
CA ALA A 207 4.28 13.65 -27.18
C ALA A 207 4.03 15.16 -27.30
N GLU A 208 2.79 15.53 -27.56
CA GLU A 208 2.36 16.93 -27.57
C GLU A 208 2.47 17.56 -26.17
N ALA A 209 2.61 18.89 -26.12
CA ALA A 209 2.82 19.63 -24.87
C ALA A 209 1.72 19.41 -23.81
N HIS A 210 0.50 19.13 -24.25
CA HIS A 210 -0.67 18.88 -23.39
C HIS A 210 -1.10 17.42 -23.37
N PHE A 211 -0.15 16.50 -23.53
CA PHE A 211 -0.42 15.08 -23.38
C PHE A 211 -0.72 14.71 -21.91
N ALA A 212 -1.90 14.15 -21.66
CA ALA A 212 -2.39 13.77 -20.33
C ALA A 212 -2.73 12.27 -20.23
N GLY A 213 -1.92 11.44 -20.88
CA GLY A 213 -2.17 10.01 -20.95
C GLY A 213 -3.19 9.64 -22.02
N SER A 214 -3.87 8.51 -21.84
CA SER A 214 -4.84 7.97 -22.79
C SER A 214 -6.17 7.60 -22.13
N LEU A 215 -7.26 7.69 -22.88
CA LEU A 215 -8.57 7.16 -22.50
C LEU A 215 -8.90 5.82 -23.19
N SER A 216 -7.99 5.33 -24.03
CA SER A 216 -8.23 4.20 -24.94
C SER A 216 -7.29 3.04 -24.60
N ALA A 217 -7.76 2.14 -23.75
CA ALA A 217 -7.07 0.88 -23.50
C ALA A 217 -7.11 -0.01 -24.76
N PRO A 218 -5.99 -0.61 -25.20
CA PRO A 218 -5.97 -1.50 -26.35
C PRO A 218 -6.79 -2.78 -26.10
N ASP A 219 -7.39 -3.34 -27.15
CA ASP A 219 -8.16 -4.60 -27.08
C ASP A 219 -7.29 -5.85 -27.25
N TRP A 220 -6.02 -5.77 -26.84
CA TRP A 220 -5.10 -6.90 -26.94
C TRP A 220 -5.27 -7.85 -25.74
N PRO A 221 -5.07 -9.16 -25.91
CA PRO A 221 -4.97 -10.10 -24.79
C PRO A 221 -3.98 -9.66 -23.70
N GLU A 222 -2.89 -9.01 -24.11
CA GLU A 222 -1.80 -8.48 -23.29
C GLU A 222 -2.20 -7.22 -22.52
N ALA A 223 -3.27 -6.52 -22.93
CA ALA A 223 -3.78 -5.32 -22.30
C ALA A 223 -5.07 -5.57 -21.48
N ARG A 224 -5.52 -6.83 -21.36
CA ARG A 224 -6.74 -7.18 -20.60
C ARG A 224 -6.68 -6.69 -19.15
N GLY A 225 -7.77 -6.09 -18.69
CA GLY A 225 -7.90 -5.49 -17.37
C GLY A 225 -7.43 -4.04 -17.30
N LEU A 226 -6.81 -3.48 -18.35
CA LEU A 226 -6.56 -2.05 -18.43
C LEU A 226 -7.83 -1.29 -18.80
N SER A 227 -7.97 -0.09 -18.27
CA SER A 227 -9.02 0.86 -18.63
C SER A 227 -8.48 2.29 -18.72
N ALA A 228 -9.34 3.23 -19.12
CA ALA A 228 -9.02 4.65 -19.14
C ALA A 228 -8.49 5.14 -17.77
N SER A 229 -8.94 4.53 -16.66
CA SER A 229 -8.51 4.92 -15.33
C SER A 229 -7.02 4.71 -15.08
N ASP A 230 -6.41 3.70 -15.72
CA ASP A 230 -5.00 3.36 -15.52
C ASP A 230 -4.08 4.20 -16.41
N LEU A 231 -4.61 4.64 -17.56
CA LEU A 231 -3.85 5.26 -18.63
C LEU A 231 -3.96 6.79 -18.64
N ARG A 232 -5.05 7.34 -18.09
CA ARG A 232 -5.25 8.79 -18.01
C ARG A 232 -4.42 9.39 -16.88
N TRP A 233 -3.94 10.60 -17.09
CA TRP A 233 -3.18 11.34 -16.10
C TRP A 233 -3.98 12.50 -15.54
N ARG A 234 -3.66 12.91 -14.31
CA ARG A 234 -4.35 14.02 -13.65
C ARG A 234 -4.12 15.37 -14.35
N SER A 235 -2.94 15.55 -14.92
CA SER A 235 -2.44 16.77 -15.53
C SER A 235 -1.29 16.44 -16.51
N TYR A 236 -0.82 17.45 -17.22
CA TYR A 236 0.35 17.39 -18.11
C TYR A 236 1.66 17.41 -17.30
N LEU A 237 2.69 16.77 -17.83
CA LEU A 237 4.06 16.86 -17.30
C LEU A 237 4.75 18.15 -17.77
N ASP A 238 5.70 18.66 -16.98
CA ASP A 238 6.50 19.85 -17.36
C ASP A 238 7.32 19.61 -18.63
N SER A 239 7.68 18.35 -18.89
CA SER A 239 8.39 17.92 -20.09
C SER A 239 7.62 16.79 -20.76
N PRO A 240 7.26 16.93 -22.05
CA PRO A 240 6.45 15.95 -22.75
C PRO A 240 7.02 14.53 -22.65
N PRO A 241 6.19 13.52 -22.36
CA PRO A 241 6.65 12.14 -22.30
C PRO A 241 7.13 11.65 -23.66
N TRP A 242 7.93 10.59 -23.63
CA TRP A 242 8.23 9.83 -24.85
C TRP A 242 7.10 8.83 -25.09
N VAL A 243 6.64 8.74 -26.33
CA VAL A 243 5.60 7.82 -26.77
C VAL A 243 6.07 7.07 -28.02
N LEU A 244 5.59 5.86 -28.20
CA LEU A 244 5.80 5.11 -29.44
C LEU A 244 5.19 5.85 -30.62
N ASN A 245 5.93 5.87 -31.71
CA ASN A 245 5.55 6.53 -32.95
C ASN A 245 5.30 5.54 -34.10
N ALA A 246 6.13 4.49 -34.22
CA ALA A 246 5.98 3.48 -35.28
C ALA A 246 6.72 2.17 -34.93
N GLY A 247 6.53 1.14 -35.76
CA GLY A 247 7.29 -0.13 -35.73
C GLY A 247 6.71 -1.24 -34.86
N ALA A 248 5.56 -0.97 -34.23
CA ALA A 248 4.70 -1.89 -33.48
C ALA A 248 3.23 -1.47 -33.68
N ASP A 249 2.27 -2.33 -33.32
CA ASP A 249 0.87 -1.93 -33.15
C ASP A 249 0.78 -0.97 -31.96
N ILE A 250 0.17 0.20 -32.16
CA ILE A 250 0.23 1.31 -31.21
C ILE A 250 -1.06 1.36 -30.41
N GLY A 251 -0.92 1.32 -29.10
CA GLY A 251 -1.99 1.35 -28.13
C GLY A 251 -1.85 2.52 -27.16
N ALA A 252 -2.97 2.93 -26.56
CA ALA A 252 -3.02 3.96 -25.53
C ALA A 252 -2.27 5.25 -25.93
N ASP A 253 -2.55 5.76 -27.14
CA ASP A 253 -1.93 6.98 -27.69
C ASP A 253 -0.39 6.96 -27.68
N GLY A 254 0.20 5.79 -27.88
CA GLY A 254 1.66 5.60 -27.91
C GLY A 254 2.28 5.25 -26.56
N LEU A 255 1.50 5.09 -25.49
CA LEU A 255 2.01 4.64 -24.19
C LEU A 255 2.38 3.16 -24.19
N ILE A 256 1.79 2.36 -25.08
CA ILE A 256 2.03 0.92 -25.16
C ILE A 256 2.15 0.51 -26.64
N GLY A 257 3.11 -0.35 -26.95
CA GLY A 257 3.26 -0.95 -28.27
C GLY A 257 3.28 -2.46 -28.19
N LEU A 258 2.60 -3.14 -29.11
CA LEU A 258 2.63 -4.59 -29.26
C LEU A 258 3.27 -4.97 -30.60
N LYS A 259 4.24 -5.88 -30.57
CA LYS A 259 4.82 -6.45 -31.78
C LYS A 259 4.84 -7.97 -31.69
N VAL A 260 4.22 -8.61 -32.67
CA VAL A 260 4.30 -10.07 -32.86
C VAL A 260 5.53 -10.40 -33.69
N VAL A 261 6.34 -11.35 -33.24
CA VAL A 261 7.54 -11.83 -33.95
C VAL A 261 7.52 -13.35 -33.93
N GLY A 262 7.24 -13.97 -35.07
CA GLY A 262 6.98 -15.41 -35.15
C GLY A 262 5.84 -15.83 -34.22
N LYS A 263 6.11 -16.71 -33.26
CA LYS A 263 5.13 -17.17 -32.26
C LYS A 263 5.13 -16.33 -30.97
N GLY A 264 6.12 -15.46 -30.80
CA GLY A 264 6.32 -14.67 -29.60
C GLY A 264 5.84 -13.24 -29.76
N ILE A 265 5.98 -12.49 -28.67
CA ILE A 265 5.47 -11.12 -28.56
C ILE A 265 6.44 -10.22 -27.81
N ALA A 266 6.45 -8.95 -28.21
CA ALA A 266 7.19 -7.87 -27.58
C ALA A 266 6.22 -6.75 -27.18
N ILE A 267 6.19 -6.41 -25.89
CA ILE A 267 5.48 -5.25 -25.37
C ILE A 267 6.48 -4.12 -25.11
N PHE A 268 6.22 -2.95 -25.68
CA PHE A 268 6.98 -1.73 -25.47
C PHE A 268 6.18 -0.81 -24.56
N CYS A 269 6.64 -0.61 -23.32
CA CYS A 269 5.95 0.20 -22.34
C CYS A 269 6.60 1.59 -22.24
N GLN A 270 5.81 2.66 -22.32
CA GLN A 270 6.23 4.04 -22.04
C GLN A 270 5.55 4.65 -20.81
N LEU A 271 4.79 3.83 -20.07
CA LEU A 271 4.28 4.19 -18.75
C LEU A 271 5.44 4.17 -17.75
N ASP A 272 5.76 5.33 -17.18
CA ASP A 272 6.82 5.50 -16.17
C ASP A 272 6.27 6.19 -14.91
N PRO A 273 5.91 5.43 -13.86
CA PRO A 273 5.38 5.98 -12.62
C PRO A 273 6.31 6.93 -11.88
N ASP A 274 7.63 6.80 -12.04
CA ASP A 274 8.60 7.65 -11.34
C ASP A 274 8.70 9.06 -11.97
N ARG A 275 8.26 9.22 -13.23
CA ARG A 275 8.36 10.49 -13.98
C ARG A 275 7.41 11.58 -13.47
N PHE A 276 6.37 11.23 -12.72
CA PHE A 276 5.37 12.19 -12.27
C PHE A 276 5.86 13.16 -11.17
N GLY A 277 6.97 12.85 -10.50
CA GLY A 277 7.45 13.67 -9.38
C GLY A 277 6.42 13.80 -8.25
N ALA A 278 5.65 12.74 -8.01
CA ALA A 278 4.46 12.76 -7.15
C ALA A 278 4.75 12.99 -5.65
N ASP A 279 6.02 12.96 -5.25
CA ASP A 279 6.44 13.33 -3.90
C ASP A 279 6.43 14.85 -3.70
N GLU A 280 6.76 15.62 -4.75
CA GLU A 280 6.68 17.08 -4.79
C GLU A 280 5.30 17.55 -5.27
N LYS A 281 4.78 16.91 -6.32
CA LYS A 281 3.50 17.23 -6.97
C LYS A 281 2.43 16.24 -6.55
N THR A 282 1.93 16.38 -5.33
CA THR A 282 1.03 15.42 -4.68
C THR A 282 -0.24 15.09 -5.47
N TYR A 283 -0.71 16.00 -6.33
CA TYR A 283 -1.83 15.75 -7.24
C TYR A 283 -1.57 14.63 -8.26
N PHE A 284 -0.32 14.22 -8.47
CA PHE A 284 0.05 13.08 -9.32
C PHE A 284 0.12 11.74 -8.59
N ARG A 285 -0.05 11.65 -7.26
CA ARG A 285 0.06 10.36 -6.53
C ARG A 285 -0.87 9.30 -7.09
N TYR A 286 -2.13 9.62 -7.33
CA TYR A 286 -3.06 8.68 -7.97
C TYR A 286 -2.62 8.30 -9.38
N THR A 287 -2.08 9.24 -10.15
CA THR A 287 -1.51 8.93 -11.48
C THR A 287 -0.33 7.97 -11.38
N ARG A 288 0.56 8.14 -10.39
CA ARG A 288 1.65 7.19 -10.10
C ARG A 288 1.12 5.82 -9.73
N TRP A 289 0.11 5.74 -8.87
CA TRP A 289 -0.48 4.47 -8.44
C TRP A 289 -1.11 3.70 -9.60
N ARG A 290 -1.90 4.39 -10.41
CA ARG A 290 -2.58 3.84 -11.59
C ARG A 290 -1.62 3.46 -12.70
N SER A 291 -0.60 4.27 -12.93
CA SER A 291 0.49 3.93 -13.86
C SER A 291 1.26 2.70 -13.38
N THR A 292 1.53 2.59 -12.07
CA THR A 292 2.14 1.39 -11.46
C THR A 292 1.28 0.16 -11.71
N ARG A 293 -0.04 0.29 -11.46
CA ARG A 293 -1.04 -0.75 -11.72
C ARG A 293 -1.11 -1.15 -13.18
N ALA A 294 -1.05 -0.18 -14.10
CA ALA A 294 -1.05 -0.43 -15.54
C ALA A 294 0.15 -1.28 -15.97
N VAL A 295 1.35 -0.91 -15.50
CA VAL A 295 2.58 -1.67 -15.75
C VAL A 295 2.47 -3.07 -15.17
N ALA A 296 2.03 -3.21 -13.92
CA ALA A 296 1.84 -4.50 -13.27
C ALA A 296 0.87 -5.41 -14.06
N GLN A 297 -0.25 -4.85 -14.54
CA GLN A 297 -1.23 -5.60 -15.32
C GLN A 297 -0.66 -6.07 -16.67
N LEU A 298 0.12 -5.24 -17.37
CA LEU A 298 0.79 -5.64 -18.62
C LEU A 298 1.76 -6.81 -18.37
N LEU A 299 2.58 -6.72 -17.32
CA LEU A 299 3.52 -7.77 -16.93
C LEU A 299 2.78 -9.06 -16.54
N ALA A 300 1.71 -8.95 -15.75
CA ALA A 300 0.86 -10.07 -15.36
C ALA A 300 0.26 -10.79 -16.58
N ASN A 301 -0.21 -10.03 -17.58
CA ASN A 301 -0.76 -10.61 -18.81
C ASN A 301 0.31 -11.32 -19.66
N LEU A 302 1.59 -10.95 -19.52
CA LEU A 302 2.71 -11.69 -20.10
C LEU A 302 3.10 -12.94 -19.29
N GLY A 303 2.56 -13.10 -18.07
CA GLY A 303 2.79 -14.24 -17.19
C GLY A 303 3.70 -13.93 -16.01
N ALA A 304 4.08 -12.68 -15.76
CA ALA A 304 4.91 -12.34 -14.62
C ALA A 304 4.22 -12.65 -13.28
N SER A 305 5.00 -12.96 -12.24
CA SER A 305 4.49 -13.24 -10.89
C SER A 305 4.80 -12.08 -9.93
N PHE A 306 3.95 -11.91 -8.91
CA PHE A 306 4.07 -10.84 -7.92
C PHE A 306 4.06 -11.45 -6.50
N PRO A 307 5.03 -11.11 -5.63
CA PRO A 307 5.03 -11.59 -4.25
C PRO A 307 3.76 -11.24 -3.47
N ALA A 308 3.18 -10.07 -3.73
CA ALA A 308 1.97 -9.61 -3.06
C ALA A 308 0.80 -10.59 -3.21
N ASP A 309 0.69 -11.27 -4.36
CA ASP A 309 -0.43 -12.15 -4.68
C ASP A 309 -0.57 -13.32 -3.70
N ARG A 310 0.54 -13.81 -3.13
CA ARG A 310 0.52 -14.89 -2.13
C ARG A 310 -0.21 -14.51 -0.84
N ARG A 311 -0.31 -13.21 -0.53
CA ARG A 311 -0.92 -12.72 0.70
C ARG A 311 -2.40 -13.06 0.82
N ILE A 312 -3.10 -13.32 -0.30
CA ILE A 312 -4.52 -13.71 -0.25
C ILE A 312 -4.76 -15.04 0.48
N PHE A 313 -3.79 -15.97 0.45
CA PHE A 313 -3.87 -17.25 1.16
C PHE A 313 -3.41 -17.17 2.61
N HIS A 314 -2.74 -16.08 2.94
CA HIS A 314 -2.10 -15.84 4.23
C HIS A 314 -2.42 -14.42 4.73
N PRO A 315 -3.71 -13.97 4.68
CA PRO A 315 -4.05 -12.56 4.91
C PRO A 315 -3.79 -12.13 6.36
N MET A 316 -3.72 -13.12 7.26
CA MET A 316 -3.53 -12.97 8.71
C MET A 316 -2.27 -13.65 9.23
N ASP A 317 -1.37 -14.17 8.38
CA ASP A 317 -0.10 -14.79 8.81
C ASP A 317 0.94 -13.75 9.26
N LEU A 318 0.46 -12.60 9.72
CA LEU A 318 1.23 -11.68 10.54
C LEU A 318 0.95 -12.11 11.98
N TRP A 319 1.79 -13.00 12.52
CA TRP A 319 1.84 -13.15 13.96
C TRP A 319 2.05 -11.76 14.57
N THR A 320 1.18 -11.33 15.47
CA THR A 320 1.34 -10.05 16.17
C THR A 320 1.28 -10.28 17.66
N VAL A 321 2.01 -9.45 18.41
CA VAL A 321 1.85 -9.31 19.86
C VAL A 321 1.19 -7.98 20.11
N ASP A 322 0.00 -8.01 20.69
CA ASP A 322 -0.61 -6.83 21.26
C ASP A 322 0.20 -6.38 22.49
N LEU A 323 0.70 -5.16 22.46
CA LEU A 323 1.50 -4.58 23.54
C LEU A 323 0.67 -3.75 24.52
N ASN A 324 -0.64 -3.57 24.27
CA ASN A 324 -1.54 -2.92 25.21
C ASN A 324 -1.59 -3.66 26.57
N GLY A 325 -2.11 -2.97 27.58
CA GLY A 325 -2.31 -3.52 28.93
C GLY A 325 -1.13 -3.29 29.87
N SER A 326 -0.80 -4.29 30.68
CA SER A 326 0.14 -4.14 31.80
C SER A 326 1.60 -3.96 31.35
N TRP A 327 2.26 -2.93 31.87
CA TRP A 327 3.69 -2.65 31.76
C TRP A 327 4.28 -2.38 33.14
N GLN A 328 5.58 -2.59 33.31
CA GLN A 328 6.31 -2.16 34.51
C GLN A 328 6.92 -0.79 34.25
N MET A 329 6.78 0.15 35.18
CA MET A 329 7.31 1.51 35.12
C MET A 329 8.20 1.81 36.32
N LYS A 330 9.29 2.55 36.10
CA LYS A 330 10.15 3.08 37.17
C LYS A 330 10.64 4.47 36.81
N MET A 331 10.45 5.42 37.73
CA MET A 331 11.00 6.77 37.60
C MET A 331 12.51 6.75 37.84
N THR A 332 13.24 7.47 37.00
CA THR A 332 14.72 7.54 37.05
C THR A 332 15.24 8.96 37.17
N LEU A 333 14.45 9.96 36.79
CA LEU A 333 14.69 11.37 37.05
C LEU A 333 13.37 12.08 37.30
N THR A 334 13.33 12.93 38.32
CA THR A 334 12.18 13.81 38.60
C THR A 334 12.67 15.25 38.57
N LEU A 335 12.02 16.07 37.75
CA LEU A 335 12.27 17.49 37.58
C LEU A 335 11.01 18.27 37.97
N PRO A 336 11.15 19.50 38.49
CA PRO A 336 10.00 20.36 38.69
C PRO A 336 9.35 20.69 37.33
N PRO A 337 8.01 20.86 37.27
CA PRO A 337 7.33 21.18 36.02
C PRO A 337 7.84 22.50 35.45
N ALA A 338 8.17 22.51 34.17
CA ALA A 338 8.55 23.71 33.45
C ALA A 338 7.36 24.69 33.37
N GLY A 339 7.61 25.98 33.62
CA GLY A 339 6.54 26.99 33.68
C GLY A 339 5.93 27.38 32.33
N SER A 340 6.57 27.00 31.22
CA SER A 340 6.07 27.15 29.85
C SER A 340 6.89 26.26 28.92
N GLU A 341 6.40 26.01 27.70
CA GLU A 341 7.13 25.24 26.69
C GLU A 341 8.49 25.85 26.34
N ALA A 342 8.60 27.18 26.34
CA ALA A 342 9.85 27.90 26.13
C ALA A 342 10.89 27.68 27.25
N MET A 343 10.45 27.16 28.39
CA MET A 343 11.28 26.79 29.54
C MET A 343 11.39 25.26 29.71
N SER A 344 11.06 24.49 28.67
CA SER A 344 11.17 23.02 28.68
C SER A 344 12.58 22.56 29.06
N HIS A 345 12.65 21.44 29.78
CA HIS A 345 13.92 20.86 30.18
C HIS A 345 14.63 20.25 28.97
N SER A 346 15.92 20.50 28.83
CA SER A 346 16.71 19.79 27.84
C SER A 346 16.85 18.31 28.24
N ASP A 347 16.59 17.40 27.30
CA ASP A 347 16.82 15.97 27.53
C ASP A 347 18.32 15.73 27.78
N PRO A 348 18.72 15.24 28.97
CA PRO A 348 20.13 14.97 29.27
C PRO A 348 20.67 13.73 28.55
N GLY A 349 19.85 13.03 27.77
CA GLY A 349 20.10 11.66 27.33
C GLY A 349 19.83 10.65 28.43
N ILE A 350 20.12 9.37 28.17
CA ILE A 350 19.88 8.29 29.13
C ILE A 350 20.65 8.53 30.44
N THR A 351 19.93 8.69 31.55
CA THR A 351 20.59 8.86 32.85
C THR A 351 21.26 7.54 33.30
N PRO A 352 22.25 7.58 34.21
CA PRO A 352 22.84 6.36 34.78
C PRO A 352 21.80 5.43 35.43
N ALA A 353 20.74 6.01 36.02
CA ALA A 353 19.65 5.26 36.62
C ALA A 353 18.82 4.53 35.56
N ALA A 354 18.47 5.20 34.45
CA ALA A 354 17.78 4.54 33.33
C ALA A 354 18.67 3.51 32.62
N GLN A 355 19.96 3.80 32.44
CA GLN A 355 20.91 2.88 31.79
C GLN A 355 21.01 1.53 32.53
N ALA A 356 20.84 1.51 33.85
CA ALA A 356 20.82 0.29 34.65
C ALA A 356 19.54 -0.55 34.46
N LEU A 357 18.50 0.00 33.83
CA LEU A 357 17.17 -0.60 33.69
C LEU A 357 16.82 -1.03 32.26
N VAL A 358 17.63 -0.67 31.25
CA VAL A 358 17.33 -1.00 29.84
C VAL A 358 17.74 -2.41 29.41
N GLY A 359 18.59 -3.08 30.18
CA GLY A 359 19.09 -4.42 29.86
C GLY A 359 18.00 -5.51 29.84
N GLN A 360 18.31 -6.65 29.19
CA GLN A 360 17.40 -7.80 29.12
C GLN A 360 17.02 -8.34 30.51
N ASN A 361 18.02 -8.46 31.39
CA ASN A 361 17.88 -9.01 32.74
C ASN A 361 18.14 -7.90 33.76
N VAL A 362 17.07 -7.37 34.35
CA VAL A 362 17.12 -6.30 35.35
C VAL A 362 16.34 -6.73 36.60
N PRO A 363 16.71 -6.24 37.80
CA PRO A 363 16.01 -6.59 39.04
C PRO A 363 14.53 -6.18 39.01
N ALA A 364 13.67 -7.00 39.62
CA ALA A 364 12.22 -6.77 39.70
C ALA A 364 11.82 -5.74 40.79
N GLU A 365 12.77 -5.28 41.61
CA GLU A 365 12.48 -4.37 42.73
C GLU A 365 12.24 -2.91 42.30
N GLY A 366 11.23 -2.30 42.92
CA GLY A 366 10.92 -0.88 42.76
C GLY A 366 10.26 -0.51 41.44
N TRP A 367 9.73 -1.49 40.70
CA TRP A 367 8.85 -1.25 39.56
C TRP A 367 7.40 -1.14 40.02
N THR A 368 6.65 -0.25 39.37
CA THR A 368 5.21 -0.10 39.56
C THR A 368 4.50 -0.56 38.30
N THR A 369 3.40 -1.29 38.44
CA THR A 369 2.60 -1.71 37.28
C THR A 369 1.70 -0.57 36.80
N VAL A 370 1.70 -0.33 35.49
CA VAL A 370 0.85 0.67 34.81
C VAL A 370 0.14 0.02 33.61
N THR A 371 -1.05 0.50 33.28
CA THR A 371 -1.81 0.02 32.10
C THR A 371 -1.59 0.98 30.94
N LEU A 372 -0.89 0.57 29.90
CA LEU A 372 -0.64 1.38 28.70
C LEU A 372 -1.55 0.96 27.54
N PRO A 373 -1.84 1.85 26.59
CA PRO A 373 -1.41 3.25 26.55
C PRO A 373 -2.24 4.15 27.48
N GLN A 374 -1.57 5.11 28.12
CA GLN A 374 -2.20 6.20 28.86
C GLN A 374 -1.24 7.38 29.00
N MET A 375 -1.79 8.59 29.08
CA MET A 375 -1.07 9.72 29.67
C MET A 375 -0.92 9.45 31.16
N LEU A 376 0.29 9.65 31.69
CA LEU A 376 0.62 9.22 33.04
C LEU A 376 0.35 10.35 34.02
N PRO A 377 -0.44 10.09 35.10
CA PRO A 377 -0.73 11.11 36.11
C PRO A 377 0.52 11.71 36.74
N PHE A 378 1.63 10.97 36.79
CA PHE A 378 2.91 11.46 37.31
C PHE A 378 3.42 12.71 36.57
N PHE A 379 3.30 12.74 35.24
CA PHE A 379 3.83 13.84 34.43
C PHE A 379 2.96 15.10 34.47
N LYS A 380 1.76 15.01 35.06
CA LYS A 380 0.91 16.20 35.27
C LYS A 380 1.55 17.21 36.24
N ASP A 381 2.24 16.69 37.25
CA ASP A 381 2.82 17.51 38.34
C ASP A 381 4.36 17.54 38.29
N ASN A 382 4.99 16.82 37.37
CA ASN A 382 6.45 16.67 37.28
C ASN A 382 6.91 16.50 35.84
N ASP A 383 8.14 16.93 35.55
CA ASP A 383 8.86 16.56 34.34
C ASP A 383 9.92 15.50 34.65
N GLY A 384 10.60 14.97 33.63
CA GLY A 384 11.77 14.10 33.82
C GLY A 384 11.68 12.78 33.07
N GLU A 385 12.25 11.73 33.66
CA GLU A 385 12.57 10.49 32.95
C GLU A 385 11.95 9.27 33.64
N ALA A 386 11.29 8.42 32.86
CA ALA A 386 10.76 7.15 33.29
C ALA A 386 11.18 6.03 32.34
N VAL A 387 11.38 4.84 32.88
CA VAL A 387 11.63 3.61 32.11
C VAL A 387 10.43 2.70 32.22
N PHE A 388 9.99 2.16 31.08
CA PHE A 388 8.89 1.21 30.93
C PHE A 388 9.41 -0.11 30.40
N ARG A 389 8.91 -1.23 30.92
CA ARG A 389 9.36 -2.56 30.55
C ARG A 389 8.18 -3.51 30.32
N LYS A 390 8.24 -4.26 29.22
CA LYS A 390 7.29 -5.32 28.85
C LYS A 390 8.04 -6.59 28.52
N GLU A 391 7.55 -7.71 29.04
CA GLU A 391 7.98 -9.04 28.61
C GLU A 391 6.97 -9.61 27.63
N ILE A 392 7.47 -10.27 26.58
CA ILE A 392 6.67 -10.91 25.55
C ILE A 392 7.25 -12.28 25.22
N ASP A 393 6.41 -13.20 24.72
CA ASP A 393 6.84 -14.50 24.21
C ASP A 393 6.68 -14.57 22.69
N ILE A 394 7.76 -14.97 22.00
CA ILE A 394 7.82 -15.06 20.54
C ILE A 394 7.84 -16.54 20.13
N PRO A 395 6.89 -17.02 19.31
CA PRO A 395 6.91 -18.39 18.80
C PRO A 395 8.19 -18.69 18.01
N ALA A 396 8.67 -19.93 18.08
CA ALA A 396 9.88 -20.34 17.36
C ALA A 396 9.81 -20.12 15.84
N LYS A 397 8.61 -20.19 15.25
CA LYS A 397 8.40 -19.94 13.81
C LYS A 397 8.62 -18.48 13.39
N ASP A 398 8.65 -17.56 14.35
CA ASP A 398 8.78 -16.11 14.14
C ASP A 398 10.07 -15.53 14.71
N ALA A 399 10.93 -16.36 15.32
CA ALA A 399 12.29 -15.98 15.68
C ALA A 399 13.14 -15.70 14.42
N ASP A 400 14.25 -14.96 14.59
CA ASP A 400 15.22 -14.66 13.53
C ASP A 400 14.61 -13.95 12.29
N LYS A 401 13.49 -13.24 12.48
CA LYS A 401 12.87 -12.37 11.46
C LYS A 401 12.99 -10.92 11.90
N ASP A 402 13.22 -10.01 10.96
CA ASP A 402 13.05 -8.58 11.23
C ASP A 402 11.62 -8.34 11.72
N MET A 403 11.46 -7.50 12.73
CA MET A 403 10.15 -7.10 13.27
C MET A 403 9.96 -5.59 13.16
N VAL A 404 8.70 -5.15 13.16
CA VAL A 404 8.31 -3.76 13.40
C VAL A 404 7.71 -3.67 14.80
N LEU A 405 8.31 -2.83 15.64
CA LEU A 405 7.82 -2.45 16.95
C LEU A 405 7.07 -1.12 16.82
N ALA A 406 5.75 -1.18 16.83
CA ALA A 406 4.86 -0.03 16.85
C ALA A 406 4.48 0.29 18.30
N LEU A 407 4.71 1.53 18.74
CA LEU A 407 4.38 1.99 20.10
C LEU A 407 3.32 3.09 20.14
N GLY A 408 2.73 3.43 18.99
CA GLY A 408 1.81 4.57 18.88
C GLY A 408 2.53 5.90 19.06
N GLU A 409 1.82 6.91 19.51
CA GLU A 409 2.40 8.21 19.88
C GLU A 409 2.84 8.21 21.35
N LEU A 410 3.98 8.83 21.63
CA LEU A 410 4.53 9.05 22.96
C LEU A 410 4.76 10.55 23.16
N ASP A 411 4.66 11.02 24.38
CA ASP A 411 4.89 12.41 24.76
C ASP A 411 5.92 12.43 25.91
N ASP A 412 7.14 12.94 25.75
CA ASP A 412 7.69 13.70 24.62
C ASP A 412 8.71 12.87 23.80
N PHE A 413 9.85 12.56 24.39
CA PHE A 413 10.98 11.90 23.74
C PHE A 413 11.11 10.46 24.20
N ASP A 414 11.65 9.59 23.35
CA ASP A 414 11.87 8.20 23.71
C ASP A 414 13.22 7.66 23.23
N SER A 415 13.72 6.67 23.96
CA SER A 415 14.77 5.76 23.49
C SER A 415 14.28 4.34 23.76
N THR A 416 14.13 3.57 22.70
CA THR A 416 13.46 2.26 22.73
C THR A 416 14.47 1.14 22.50
N TYR A 417 14.42 0.12 23.35
CA TYR A 417 15.33 -1.00 23.40
C TYR A 417 14.60 -2.33 23.26
N PHE A 418 15.23 -3.28 22.56
CA PHE A 418 14.79 -4.66 22.45
C PHE A 418 15.92 -5.59 22.94
N ASN A 419 15.63 -6.39 23.97
CA ASN A 419 16.62 -7.23 24.67
C ASN A 419 17.90 -6.45 25.08
N GLY A 420 17.75 -5.18 25.45
CA GLY A 420 18.85 -4.31 25.88
C GLY A 420 19.64 -3.61 24.78
N VAL A 421 19.27 -3.78 23.50
CA VAL A 421 19.87 -3.07 22.37
C VAL A 421 18.90 -2.00 21.87
N GLU A 422 19.38 -0.78 21.67
CA GLU A 422 18.55 0.31 21.14
C GLU A 422 18.12 0.01 19.70
N VAL A 423 16.82 0.12 19.43
CA VAL A 423 16.22 -0.11 18.10
C VAL A 423 15.65 1.16 17.49
N GLY A 424 15.56 2.24 18.26
CA GLY A 424 15.26 3.58 17.77
C GLY A 424 14.97 4.56 18.89
N HIS A 425 14.83 5.82 18.53
CA HIS A 425 14.56 6.93 19.44
C HIS A 425 13.80 8.05 18.74
N MET A 426 13.29 8.99 19.53
CA MET A 426 12.66 10.24 19.10
C MET A 426 13.24 11.37 19.94
N ASP A 427 13.68 12.45 19.32
CA ASP A 427 14.26 13.62 20.01
C ASP A 427 13.69 14.95 19.47
N ILE A 428 14.15 16.06 20.06
CA ILE A 428 13.76 17.44 19.69
C ILE A 428 14.00 17.80 18.22
N LYS A 429 14.84 17.06 17.48
CA LYS A 429 15.15 17.35 16.07
C LYS A 429 14.07 16.84 15.13
N THR A 430 13.16 15.97 15.60
CA THR A 430 12.07 15.44 14.79
C THR A 430 10.86 16.37 14.86
N ALA A 431 10.55 17.04 13.75
CA ALA A 431 9.35 17.89 13.67
C ALA A 431 8.09 17.11 14.10
N ASN A 432 7.26 17.73 14.95
CA ASN A 432 6.04 17.14 15.52
C ASN A 432 6.28 15.82 16.29
N TRP A 433 7.40 15.70 17.03
CA TRP A 433 7.75 14.49 17.81
C TRP A 433 6.59 13.97 18.66
N ARG A 434 5.80 14.84 19.31
CA ARG A 434 4.62 14.49 20.12
C ARG A 434 3.56 13.69 19.37
N HIS A 435 3.37 14.02 18.09
CA HIS A 435 2.32 13.45 17.23
C HIS A 435 2.86 12.48 16.19
N THR A 436 4.13 12.08 16.29
CA THR A 436 4.75 11.15 15.35
C THR A 436 4.66 9.73 15.89
N PRO A 437 3.96 8.79 15.25
CA PRO A 437 3.90 7.41 15.73
C PRO A 437 5.26 6.72 15.66
N ARG A 438 5.63 6.00 16.72
CA ARG A 438 6.90 5.28 16.85
C ARG A 438 6.79 3.92 16.19
N ASN A 439 7.60 3.72 15.16
CA ASN A 439 7.71 2.46 14.42
C ASN A 439 9.19 2.13 14.22
N TYR A 440 9.72 1.23 15.04
CA TYR A 440 11.13 0.87 15.04
C TYR A 440 11.35 -0.52 14.46
N VAL A 441 12.38 -0.68 13.63
CA VAL A 441 12.78 -1.99 13.12
C VAL A 441 13.59 -2.69 14.19
N VAL A 442 13.14 -3.86 14.63
CA VAL A 442 13.93 -4.77 15.45
C VAL A 442 14.62 -5.76 14.50
N PRO A 443 15.95 -5.73 14.39
CA PRO A 443 16.68 -6.65 13.52
C PRO A 443 16.44 -8.12 13.91
N ALA A 444 16.35 -9.00 12.92
CA ALA A 444 16.23 -10.45 13.10
C ALA A 444 17.16 -11.03 14.17
N THR A 445 18.41 -10.55 14.22
CA THR A 445 19.44 -11.00 15.15
C THR A 445 19.12 -10.76 16.63
N LEU A 446 18.18 -9.87 16.95
CA LEU A 446 17.72 -9.59 18.31
C LEU A 446 16.48 -10.41 18.71
N VAL A 447 15.78 -11.00 17.74
CA VAL A 447 14.46 -11.63 17.92
C VAL A 447 14.64 -13.11 18.18
N LYS A 448 14.48 -13.51 19.45
CA LYS A 448 14.69 -14.91 19.89
C LYS A 448 13.38 -15.63 20.11
N ALA A 449 13.35 -16.94 19.96
CA ALA A 449 12.21 -17.75 20.39
C ALA A 449 12.03 -17.68 21.92
N GLY A 450 10.78 -17.68 22.38
CA GLY A 450 10.41 -17.55 23.79
C GLY A 450 10.49 -16.10 24.29
N LYS A 451 10.94 -15.94 25.53
CA LYS A 451 10.90 -14.66 26.25
C LYS A 451 11.83 -13.60 25.65
N ASN A 452 11.26 -12.44 25.32
CA ASN A 452 11.94 -11.22 24.91
C ASN A 452 11.47 -10.03 25.77
N VAL A 453 12.25 -8.96 25.78
CA VAL A 453 12.01 -7.77 26.62
C VAL A 453 12.03 -6.52 25.75
N ILE A 454 10.98 -5.72 25.85
CA ILE A 454 10.91 -4.37 25.30
C ILE A 454 11.08 -3.39 26.46
N THR A 455 11.97 -2.43 26.28
CA THR A 455 12.16 -1.33 27.24
C THR A 455 12.05 0.01 26.52
N VAL A 456 11.28 0.93 27.09
CA VAL A 456 11.15 2.30 26.56
C VAL A 456 11.58 3.25 27.66
N ARG A 457 12.62 4.04 27.40
CA ARG A 457 12.91 5.24 28.18
C ARG A 457 12.07 6.36 27.60
N LEU A 458 11.27 7.03 28.42
CA LEU A 458 10.53 8.23 28.03
C LEU A 458 11.06 9.42 28.84
N PHE A 459 11.29 10.53 28.16
CA PHE A 459 11.63 11.80 28.78
C PHE A 459 10.54 12.84 28.47
N ASN A 460 9.87 13.31 29.52
CA ASN A 460 8.91 14.40 29.46
C ASN A 460 9.64 15.72 29.71
N CYS A 461 9.71 16.59 28.71
CA CYS A 461 10.43 17.85 28.84
C CYS A 461 9.56 19.02 29.30
N TYR A 462 8.24 18.91 29.12
CA TYR A 462 7.24 19.88 29.55
C TYR A 462 5.82 19.32 29.37
N GLY A 463 4.92 19.63 30.31
CA GLY A 463 3.48 19.35 30.16
C GLY A 463 3.11 17.92 30.52
N ASP A 464 2.01 17.41 29.96
CA ASP A 464 1.62 16.01 30.17
C ASP A 464 2.58 15.06 29.43
N GLY A 465 2.76 13.84 29.95
CA GLY A 465 3.64 12.84 29.33
C GLY A 465 3.08 11.43 29.39
N GLY A 466 3.55 10.55 28.50
CA GLY A 466 3.20 9.13 28.50
C GLY A 466 3.00 8.53 27.13
N PHE A 467 2.25 7.42 27.08
CA PHE A 467 1.88 6.74 25.84
C PHE A 467 0.51 7.24 25.44
N VAL A 468 0.44 8.02 24.36
CA VAL A 468 -0.81 8.60 23.87
C VAL A 468 -1.69 7.45 23.40
N GLY A 469 -2.70 7.12 24.21
CA GLY A 469 -3.65 6.08 23.87
C GLY A 469 -4.59 6.50 22.76
N ASN A 470 -5.48 5.59 22.36
CA ASN A 470 -6.57 5.92 21.46
C ASN A 470 -7.43 7.01 22.12
N LYS A 471 -7.24 8.28 21.73
CA LYS A 471 -8.16 9.34 22.12
C LYS A 471 -9.49 9.07 21.42
N VAL A 472 -10.50 8.64 22.19
CA VAL A 472 -11.84 9.19 22.00
C VAL A 472 -11.76 10.56 22.65
N LEU A 473 -11.75 11.64 21.87
CA LEU A 473 -11.70 12.98 22.42
C LEU A 473 -12.89 13.18 23.36
N ALA A 474 -12.62 13.36 24.66
CA ALA A 474 -13.65 13.73 25.61
C ALA A 474 -14.16 15.13 25.29
N MET A 475 -15.47 15.34 25.38
CA MET A 475 -16.14 16.63 25.13
C MET A 475 -15.58 17.73 26.04
N GLY A 476 -14.59 18.48 25.57
CA GLY A 476 -13.97 19.56 26.33
C GLY A 476 -12.70 20.13 25.71
N ASP A 477 -11.90 19.30 25.05
CA ASP A 477 -10.70 19.77 24.34
C ASP A 477 -11.08 20.20 22.92
N GLN A 478 -11.02 21.51 22.66
CA GLN A 478 -11.08 22.02 21.28
C GLN A 478 -9.84 21.54 20.53
N PRO A 479 -9.97 20.72 19.48
CA PRO A 479 -8.81 20.38 18.66
C PRO A 479 -8.33 21.66 17.97
N GLY A 480 -7.02 21.92 18.05
CA GLY A 480 -6.37 22.89 17.17
C GLY A 480 -6.62 22.53 15.70
N PRO A 481 -6.45 23.48 14.76
CA PRO A 481 -6.90 23.36 13.36
C PRO A 481 -6.13 22.34 12.49
N GLN A 482 -5.50 21.31 13.08
CA GLN A 482 -4.66 20.34 12.37
C GLN A 482 -4.85 18.86 12.76
N SER A 483 -5.90 18.46 13.50
CA SER A 483 -6.16 17.01 13.70
C SER A 483 -6.81 16.40 12.45
N SER A 484 -5.97 15.94 11.52
CA SER A 484 -6.40 15.21 10.33
C SER A 484 -6.55 13.71 10.62
N THR A 485 -7.65 13.15 10.10
CA THR A 485 -8.12 11.75 10.10
C THR A 485 -8.98 11.30 11.28
N GLY A 486 -10.08 10.62 10.95
CA GLY A 486 -10.90 9.85 11.90
C GLY A 486 -10.07 8.78 12.63
N PRO A 487 -10.68 7.91 13.46
CA PRO A 487 -9.96 7.15 14.47
C PRO A 487 -8.86 6.30 13.84
N ARG A 488 -7.62 6.81 13.88
CA ARG A 488 -6.43 6.00 13.69
C ARG A 488 -6.27 5.25 15.00
N LEU A 489 -6.73 4.01 15.03
CA LEU A 489 -6.16 3.03 15.93
C LEU A 489 -4.68 2.97 15.58
N LEU A 490 -3.82 3.59 16.39
CA LEU A 490 -2.38 3.41 16.30
C LEU A 490 -2.03 2.29 17.29
N PRO A 491 -2.06 1.02 16.85
CA PRO A 491 -1.87 -0.08 17.78
C PRO A 491 -0.45 -0.07 18.34
N MET A 492 -0.33 -0.35 19.63
CA MET A 492 0.94 -0.79 20.20
C MET A 492 1.09 -2.28 19.88
N LEU A 493 1.98 -2.64 18.94
CA LEU A 493 2.18 -4.03 18.53
C LEU A 493 3.63 -4.35 18.16
N LEU A 494 4.00 -5.62 18.27
CA LEU A 494 5.15 -6.19 17.60
C LEU A 494 4.66 -7.13 16.49
N SER A 495 5.20 -6.99 15.29
CA SER A 495 4.84 -7.86 14.16
C SER A 495 6.06 -8.14 13.27
N PRO A 496 6.09 -9.26 12.52
CA PRO A 496 7.07 -9.47 11.48
C PRO A 496 7.06 -8.27 10.55
N LYS A 497 8.25 -7.71 10.34
CA LYS A 497 8.46 -6.83 9.21
C LYS A 497 8.11 -7.67 7.99
N PRO A 498 7.17 -7.21 7.13
CA PRO A 498 6.82 -7.94 5.91
C PRO A 498 8.09 -8.40 5.21
N GLU A 499 8.18 -9.68 4.84
CA GLU A 499 9.42 -10.28 4.33
C GLU A 499 10.03 -9.38 3.25
N GLY A 500 11.25 -8.92 3.51
CA GLY A 500 11.94 -7.93 2.71
C GLY A 500 11.50 -6.50 3.01
N ALA A 501 12.47 -5.65 3.31
CA ALA A 501 12.38 -4.21 3.06
C ALA A 501 12.20 -3.88 1.55
N GLY A 502 11.53 -4.75 0.79
CA GLY A 502 11.45 -4.79 -0.66
C GLY A 502 10.39 -5.76 -1.22
N SER A 503 9.57 -6.45 -0.42
CA SER A 503 8.36 -7.11 -0.97
C SER A 503 7.18 -6.16 -0.85
N PRO A 504 6.83 -5.43 -1.92
CA PRO A 504 5.77 -4.45 -1.83
C PRO A 504 4.43 -5.13 -1.49
N GLY A 505 3.62 -4.45 -0.67
CA GLY A 505 2.21 -4.81 -0.53
C GLY A 505 1.44 -4.59 -1.83
N TYR A 506 0.14 -4.91 -1.82
CA TYR A 506 -0.74 -4.68 -2.96
C TYR A 506 -0.75 -3.22 -3.44
N TYR A 507 -0.54 -2.27 -2.53
CA TYR A 507 -0.63 -0.83 -2.79
C TYR A 507 0.74 -0.14 -2.74
N TYR A 508 0.85 0.96 -3.48
CA TYR A 508 2.02 1.82 -3.44
C TYR A 508 2.05 2.58 -2.09
N PRO A 509 3.18 2.64 -1.37
CA PRO A 509 3.22 3.01 0.05
C PRO A 509 3.16 4.52 0.35
N ASP A 510 2.91 5.36 -0.63
CA ASP A 510 3.05 6.82 -0.49
C ASP A 510 1.74 7.54 -0.11
N TYR A 511 0.67 6.78 0.17
CA TYR A 511 -0.61 7.30 0.61
C TYR A 511 -0.44 8.13 1.88
N ARG A 512 -0.85 9.40 1.85
CA ARG A 512 -0.73 10.32 2.98
C ARG A 512 -2.00 11.12 3.19
N THR A 513 -2.39 11.30 4.44
CA THR A 513 -3.55 12.12 4.84
C THR A 513 -3.19 13.27 5.77
N ASP A 514 -1.90 13.44 6.06
CA ASP A 514 -1.31 14.35 7.05
C ASP A 514 -1.13 15.79 6.53
N PHE A 515 -1.81 16.18 5.46
CA PHE A 515 -1.73 17.53 4.88
C PHE A 515 -3.10 18.02 4.39
N PRO A 516 -3.32 19.35 4.24
CA PRO A 516 -4.65 19.93 3.97
C PRO A 516 -5.36 19.35 2.74
N MET A 517 -4.59 18.89 1.75
CA MET A 517 -5.06 18.28 0.52
C MET A 517 -4.74 16.77 0.48
N GLY A 518 -4.75 16.08 1.62
CA GLY A 518 -4.44 14.65 1.76
C GLY A 518 -5.02 13.75 0.66
N ASP A 519 -4.45 12.56 0.50
CA ASP A 519 -4.77 11.59 -0.55
C ASP A 519 -6.06 10.79 -0.29
N ASN A 520 -6.91 11.26 0.64
CA ASN A 520 -8.17 10.64 0.97
C ASN A 520 -9.12 10.66 -0.25
N PRO A 521 -9.54 9.50 -0.79
CA PRO A 521 -10.43 9.41 -1.96
C PRO A 521 -11.82 9.99 -1.69
N TYR A 522 -12.27 10.06 -0.42
CA TYR A 522 -13.54 10.69 -0.08
C TYR A 522 -13.50 12.21 -0.17
N ARG A 523 -12.34 12.82 -0.45
CA ARG A 523 -12.27 14.26 -0.71
C ARG A 523 -13.04 14.69 -1.95
N TYR A 524 -13.38 13.77 -2.84
CA TYR A 524 -14.09 14.07 -4.09
C TYR A 524 -15.62 13.95 -3.97
N TYR A 525 -16.10 13.42 -2.84
CA TYR A 525 -17.51 13.49 -2.43
C TYR A 525 -17.82 14.81 -1.66
N ARG A 526 -16.85 15.74 -1.58
CA ARG A 526 -16.95 17.05 -0.90
C ARG A 526 -17.74 18.11 -1.71
N TRP A 527 -18.89 17.75 -2.27
CA TRP A 527 -19.77 18.70 -2.95
C TRP A 527 -20.79 19.30 -1.99
#